data_AF-A0A924DWV6-F1
#
_entry.id   AF-A0A924DWV6-F1
#
_cell.length_a   1.000
_cell.length_b   1.000
_cell.length_c   1.000
_cell.angle_alpha   90.00
_cell.angle_beta   90.00
_cell.angle_gamma   90.00
#
_symmetry.space_group_name_H-M   'P 1'
#
loop_
_entity.id
_entity.type
_entity.pdbx_description
1 polymer ?
#
loop_
_entity_poly.entity_id
_entity_poly.type
_entity_poly.pdbx_seq_one_letter_code
_entity_poly.pdbx_strand_id
1 'polypeptide(L)' 'MKITLLSYGTRGDVQPFVALASALQDQGVDVLLAAPDNHRDFVTRAGIPYAPLTGDIQAILESEQGRQWLSKGNVVA' A
#
# COMPACT_ATOMS: atom_id res chain seq x y z
N MET A 1 -8.08 14.68 -16.05
CA MET A 1 -6.83 13.87 -15.97
C MET A 1 -7.06 12.78 -14.95
N LYS A 2 -6.58 11.55 -15.19
CA LYS A 2 -6.73 10.42 -14.26
C LYS A 2 -5.36 9.94 -13.81
N ILE A 3 -5.17 9.79 -12.50
CA ILE A 3 -3.90 9.38 -11.90
C ILE A 3 -4.09 8.07 -11.15
N THR A 4 -3.26 7.08 -11.45
CA THR A 4 -3.15 5.87 -10.65
C THR A 4 -1.92 5.99 -9.76
N LEU A 5 -2.13 5.88 -8.46
CA LEU A 5 -1.08 5.75 -7.46
C LEU A 5 -0.81 4.27 -7.21
N LEU A 6 0.46 3.87 -7.14
CA LEU A 6 0.85 2.50 -6.84
C LEU A 6 1.73 2.50 -5.58
N SER A 7 1.33 1.71 -4.58
CA SER A 7 2.14 1.46 -3.38
C SER A 7 2.16 -0.03 -3.09
N TYR A 8 3.33 -0.55 -2.71
CA TYR A 8 3.53 -1.96 -2.45
C TYR A 8 4.46 -2.14 -1.26
N GLY A 9 3.95 -2.72 -0.18
CA GLY A 9 4.69 -2.82 1.07
C GLY A 9 3.80 -3.00 2.29
N THR A 10 4.32 -2.59 3.44
CA THR A 10 3.59 -2.56 4.71
C THR A 10 2.67 -1.34 4.78
N ARG A 11 1.93 -1.19 5.89
CA ARG A 11 1.09 -0.01 6.11
C ARG A 11 1.88 1.31 6.04
N GLY A 12 3.16 1.30 6.46
CA GLY A 12 4.03 2.47 6.38
C GLY A 12 4.25 2.96 4.94
N ASP A 13 4.25 2.04 3.98
CA ASP A 13 4.39 2.34 2.55
C ASP A 13 3.06 2.79 1.93
N VAL A 14 1.92 2.26 2.40
CA VAL A 14 0.59 2.54 1.82
C VAL A 14 -0.02 3.85 2.37
N GLN A 15 0.17 4.15 3.65
CA GLN A 15 -0.46 5.29 4.32
C GLN A 15 -0.12 6.67 3.70
N PRO A 16 1.13 6.98 3.29
CA PRO A 16 1.43 8.23 2.62
C PRO A 16 0.69 8.40 1.29
N PHE A 17 0.43 7.30 0.58
CA PHE A 17 -0.31 7.33 -0.68
C PHE A 17 -1.81 7.50 -0.48
N VAL A 18 -2.38 6.98 0.62
CA VAL A 18 -3.76 7.30 1.02
C VAL A 18 -3.91 8.79 1.29
N ALA A 19 -2.96 9.40 2.03
CA ALA A 19 -2.97 10.83 2.29
C ALA A 19 -2.84 11.66 1.01
N LEU A 20 -1.93 11.27 0.11
CA LEU A 20 -1.77 11.90 -1.20
C LEU A 20 -3.04 11.76 -2.07
N ALA A 21 -3.65 10.57 -2.09
CA ALA A 21 -4.88 10.33 -2.85
C ALA A 21 -6.02 11.24 -2.37
N SER A 22 -6.19 11.37 -1.04
CA SER A 22 -7.18 12.28 -0.45
C SER A 22 -6.94 13.72 -0.91
N ALA A 23 -5.70 14.22 -0.79
CA ALA A 23 -5.38 15.58 -1.19
C ALA A 23 -5.61 15.83 -2.70
N LEU A 24 -5.33 14.85 -3.55
CA LEU A 24 -5.61 14.94 -4.98
C LEU A 24 -7.11 14.91 -5.30
N GLN A 25 -7.90 14.08 -4.60
CA GLN A 25 -9.35 14.07 -4.73
C GLN A 25 -9.97 15.41 -4.29
N ASP A 26 -9.45 16.03 -3.23
CA ASP A 26 -9.88 17.36 -2.78
C ASP A 26 -9.64 18.45 -3.84
N GLN A 27 -8.67 18.25 -4.73
CA GLN A 27 -8.40 19.11 -5.89
C GLN A 27 -9.22 18.72 -7.14
N GLY A 28 -10.16 17.78 -7.02
CA GLY A 28 -11.01 17.30 -8.12
C GLY A 28 -10.32 16.36 -9.10
N VAL A 29 -9.18 15.76 -8.74
CA VAL A 29 -8.48 14.78 -9.59
C VAL A 29 -9.14 13.40 -9.45
N ASP A 30 -9.36 12.72 -10.58
CA ASP A 30 -9.77 11.31 -10.61
C ASP A 30 -8.57 10.43 -10.24
N VAL A 31 -8.58 9.87 -9.04
CA VAL A 31 -7.49 9.07 -8.47
C VAL A 31 -7.94 7.64 -8.20
N LEU A 32 -7.05 6.69 -8.49
CA LEU A 32 -7.14 5.29 -8.12
C LEU A 32 -5.88 4.88 -7.35
N LEU A 33 -6.01 4.22 -6.20
CA LEU A 33 -4.88 3.65 -5.46
C LEU A 33 -4.82 2.13 -5.66
N ALA A 34 -3.73 1.66 -6.27
CA ALA A 34 -3.40 0.25 -6.38
C ALA A 34 -2.44 -0.16 -5.24
N ALA A 35 -2.85 -1.11 -4.40
CA ALA A 35 -2.06 -1.60 -3.27
C ALA A 35 -2.36 -3.07 -2.95
N PRO A 36 -1.48 -3.78 -2.20
CA PRO A 36 -1.73 -5.15 -1.73
C PRO A 36 -3.12 -5.36 -1.13
N ASP A 37 -3.75 -6.52 -1.38
CA ASP A 37 -5.16 -6.77 -1.03
C ASP A 37 -5.45 -6.69 0.47
N ASN A 38 -4.45 -6.97 1.32
CA ASN A 38 -4.55 -6.82 2.76
C ASN A 38 -4.73 -5.35 3.24
N HIS A 39 -4.50 -4.35 2.37
CA HIS A 39 -4.76 -2.94 2.66
C HIS A 39 -6.07 -2.41 2.09
N ARG A 40 -6.88 -3.23 1.40
CA ARG A 40 -8.17 -2.82 0.80
C ARG A 40 -9.06 -2.07 1.78
N ASP A 41 -9.29 -2.64 2.96
CA ASP A 41 -10.14 -2.05 3.99
C ASP A 41 -9.59 -0.69 4.47
N PHE A 42 -8.28 -0.59 4.64
CA PHE A 42 -7.63 0.65 5.07
C PHE A 42 -7.82 1.76 4.03
N VAL A 43 -7.63 1.45 2.74
CA VAL A 43 -7.78 2.41 1.64
C VAL A 43 -9.25 2.81 1.44
N THR A 44 -10.15 1.83 1.36
CA THR A 44 -11.57 2.09 1.05
C THR A 44 -12.31 2.80 2.18
N ARG A 45 -11.96 2.55 3.45
CA ARG A 45 -12.50 3.32 4.60
C ARG A 45 -12.10 4.79 4.59
N ALA A 46 -11.00 5.14 3.92
CA ALA A 46 -10.60 6.53 3.70
C ALA A 46 -11.31 7.19 2.50
N GLY A 47 -12.25 6.49 1.85
CA GLY A 47 -13.01 7.01 0.71
C GLY A 47 -12.25 6.99 -0.62
N ILE A 48 -11.07 6.36 -0.66
CA ILE A 48 -10.22 6.32 -1.86
C ILE A 48 -10.63 5.15 -2.77
N PRO A 49 -10.85 5.37 -4.08
CA PRO A 49 -11.03 4.30 -5.05
C PRO A 49 -9.82 3.36 -5.07
N TYR A 50 -10.08 2.05 -5.15
CA TYR A 50 -9.08 1.02 -4.90
C TYR A 50 -8.97 -0.02 -6.01
N ALA A 51 -7.74 -0.46 -6.32
CA ALA A 51 -7.45 -1.61 -7.16
C ALA A 51 -6.50 -2.61 -6.45
N PRO A 52 -6.77 -3.92 -6.50
CA PRO A 52 -5.95 -4.89 -5.81
C PRO A 52 -4.64 -5.18 -6.55
N LEU A 53 -3.57 -5.31 -5.76
CA LEU A 53 -2.31 -5.94 -6.17
C LEU A 53 -2.14 -7.25 -5.41
N THR A 54 -1.58 -8.26 -6.06
CA THR A 54 -1.33 -9.56 -5.46
C THR A 54 -0.14 -9.52 -4.50
N GLY A 55 -0.20 -10.35 -3.45
CA GLY A 55 0.86 -10.50 -2.44
C GLY A 55 0.59 -9.73 -1.15
N ASP A 56 1.32 -10.09 -0.09
CA ASP A 56 1.22 -9.49 1.23
C ASP A 56 2.63 -9.40 1.84
N ILE A 57 3.26 -8.24 1.69
CA ILE A 57 4.60 -7.98 2.23
C ILE A 57 4.61 -8.08 3.75
N GLN A 58 3.53 -7.69 4.42
CA GLN A 58 3.46 -7.77 5.87
C GLN A 58 3.48 -9.23 6.34
N ALA A 59 2.67 -10.09 5.74
CA ALA A 59 2.69 -11.53 6.05
C ALA A 59 4.05 -12.17 5.74
N ILE A 60 4.71 -11.77 4.65
CA ILE A 60 6.06 -12.26 4.30
C ILE A 60 7.08 -11.85 5.37
N LEU A 61 7.07 -10.60 5.83
CA LEU A 61 7.98 -10.12 6.87
C LEU A 61 7.71 -10.76 8.24
N GLU A 62 6.46 -11.09 8.52
CA GLU A 62 6.05 -11.77 9.76
C GLU A 62 6.40 -13.27 9.79
N SER A 63 6.67 -13.88 8.63
CA SER A 63 7.14 -15.27 8.52
C SER A 63 8.48 -15.50 9.21
N GLU A 64 8.81 -16.77 9.48
CA GLU A 64 10.11 -17.13 10.07
C GLU A 64 11.27 -16.64 9.18
N GLN A 65 11.17 -16.86 7.87
CA GLN A 65 12.16 -16.41 6.90
C GLN A 65 12.28 -14.89 6.88
N GLY A 66 11.14 -14.19 6.89
CA GLY A 66 11.09 -12.72 6.93
C GLY A 66 11.74 -12.14 8.18
N ARG A 67 11.48 -12.73 9.35
CA ARG A 67 12.13 -12.35 10.61
C ARG A 67 13.64 -12.59 10.58
N GLN A 68 14.08 -13.69 9.96
CA GLN A 68 15.51 -13.94 9.77
C GLN A 68 16.16 -12.90 8.86
N TRP A 69 15.51 -12.51 7.75
CA TRP A 69 15.97 -11.44 6.87
C TRP A 69 16.11 -10.10 7.59
N LEU A 70 15.08 -9.72 8.36
CA LEU A 70 15.08 -8.50 9.18
C LEU A 70 16.22 -8.51 10.21
N SER A 71 16.42 -9.64 10.91
CA SER A 71 17.49 -9.76 11.92
C SER A 71 18.91 -9.63 11.34
N LYS A 72 19.08 -10.02 10.07
CA LYS A 72 20.35 -9.96 9.35
C LYS A 72 20.55 -8.64 8.60
N GLY A 73 19.58 -7.72 8.66
CA GLY A 73 19.60 -6.46 7.91
C GLY A 73 19.57 -6.64 6.40
N ASN A 74 19.13 -7.80 5.90
CA ASN A 74 19.16 -8.13 4.48
C ASN A 74 17.73 -8.30 3.97
N VAL A 75 17.08 -7.17 3.70
CA VAL A 75 15.68 -7.12 3.26
C VAL A 75 15.67 -6.82 1.76
N VAL A 76 16.16 -7.77 0.96
CA VAL A 76 15.99 -7.75 -0.49
C VAL A 76 15.67 -9.18 -0.91
N ALA A 77 14.49 -9.37 -1.51
CA ALA A 77 14.08 -10.64 -2.12
C ALA A 77 14.79 -10.82 -3.48
#